data_AF-A0A1U7XAW7-F1
#
_entry.id   AF-A0A1U7XAW7-F1
#
_cell.length_a   1.000
_cell.length_b   1.000
_cell.length_c   1.000
_cell.angle_alpha   90.00
_cell.angle_beta   90.00
_cell.angle_gamma   90.00
#
_symmetry.space_group_name_H-M   'P 1'
#
loop_
_entity.id
_entity.type
_entity.pdbx_description
1 polymer ?
#
loop_
_entity_poly.entity_id
_entity_poly.type
_entity_poly.pdbx_seq_one_letter_code
_entity_poly.pdbx_strand_id
1 'polypeptide(L)'
;MTSNIAESINAALVSARELPIYDFLEEVRKMFGRWNCSNHKEATQTYTTLGKKYQEMLTLNEAMSICMTNKFLMPEEYCSNYYKPNSVVMTYNLPVYPLPDKNDWNIPAHVAEEVVLPPT
;
A
#
# COMPACT_ATOMS: atom_id res chain seq x y z
N MET A 1 15.19 33.88 -33.71
CA MET A 1 14.41 34.96 -33.10
C MET A 1 13.02 34.42 -32.71
N THR A 2 12.99 33.35 -31.90
CA THR A 2 11.77 32.61 -31.52
C THR A 2 11.84 32.02 -30.10
N SER A 3 12.94 32.20 -29.35
CA SER A 3 13.07 31.58 -28.02
C SER A 3 12.14 32.20 -26.98
N ASN A 4 11.84 33.52 -27.06
CA ASN A 4 11.00 34.17 -26.06
C ASN A 4 9.55 33.65 -26.03
N ILE A 5 9.02 33.18 -27.17
CA ILE A 5 7.64 32.66 -27.27
C ILE A 5 7.61 31.25 -26.67
N ALA A 6 8.56 30.40 -27.06
CA ALA A 6 8.65 29.04 -26.54
C ALA A 6 8.92 29.03 -25.03
N GLU A 7 9.83 29.88 -24.54
CA GLU A 7 10.12 30.05 -23.11
C GLU A 7 8.89 30.56 -22.34
N SER A 8 8.18 31.57 -22.86
CA SER A 8 6.96 32.09 -22.20
C SER A 8 5.82 31.08 -22.17
N ILE A 9 5.65 30.28 -23.23
CA ILE A 9 4.63 29.22 -23.28
C ILE A 9 5.00 28.09 -22.30
N ASN A 10 6.27 27.67 -22.27
CA ASN A 10 6.72 26.65 -21.35
C ASN A 10 6.60 27.10 -19.89
N ALA A 11 6.94 28.34 -19.57
CA ALA A 11 6.74 28.91 -18.23
C ALA A 11 5.25 28.92 -17.81
N ALA A 12 4.35 29.24 -18.74
CA ALA A 12 2.90 29.20 -18.48
C ALA A 12 2.35 27.77 -18.32
N LEU A 13 2.94 26.79 -19.02
CA LEU A 13 2.52 25.39 -18.98
C LEU A 13 3.16 24.59 -17.84
N VAL A 14 4.25 25.06 -17.24
CA VAL A 14 4.95 24.33 -16.16
C VAL A 14 4.03 24.07 -14.97
N SER A 15 3.28 25.09 -14.52
CA SER A 15 2.30 24.94 -13.44
C SER A 15 1.19 23.95 -13.82
N ALA A 16 0.77 23.97 -15.09
CA ALA A 16 -0.23 23.07 -15.63
C ALA A 16 0.28 21.65 -15.90
N ARG A 17 1.59 21.36 -15.82
CA ARG A 17 2.17 20.01 -15.93
C ARG A 17 2.46 19.40 -14.56
N GLU A 18 2.81 20.22 -13.58
CA GLU A 18 3.04 19.78 -12.21
C GLU A 18 1.73 19.52 -11.45
N LEU A 19 0.70 20.34 -11.66
CA LEU A 19 -0.62 20.15 -11.02
C LEU A 19 -1.29 18.81 -11.41
N PRO A 20 -1.34 18.40 -12.70
CA PRO A 20 -1.92 17.12 -13.09
C PRO A 20 -1.24 15.90 -12.46
N ILE A 21 0.08 15.96 -12.23
CA ILE A 21 0.81 14.84 -11.63
C ILE A 21 0.47 14.75 -10.14
N TYR A 22 0.51 15.87 -9.41
CA TYR A 22 0.13 15.89 -7.99
C TYR A 22 -1.31 15.42 -7.79
N ASP A 23 -2.25 16.00 -8.54
CA ASP A 23 -3.67 15.67 -8.46
C ASP A 23 -3.92 14.20 -8.79
N PHE A 24 -3.22 13.66 -9.80
CA PHE A 24 -3.27 12.25 -10.14
C PHE A 24 -2.76 11.36 -8.99
N LEU A 25 -1.60 11.67 -8.43
CA LEU A 25 -1.02 10.90 -7.32
C LEU A 25 -1.94 10.93 -6.09
N GLU A 26 -2.58 12.06 -5.83
CA GLU A 26 -3.54 12.20 -4.75
C GLU A 26 -4.81 11.36 -4.98
N GLU A 27 -5.30 11.27 -6.21
CA GLU A 27 -6.40 10.35 -6.55
C GLU A 27 -6.00 8.88 -6.41
N VAL A 28 -4.80 8.51 -6.88
CA VAL A 28 -4.25 7.15 -6.68
C VAL A 28 -4.15 6.83 -5.19
N ARG A 29 -3.65 7.76 -4.37
CA ARG A 29 -3.57 7.60 -2.91
C ARG A 29 -4.94 7.35 -2.29
N LYS A 30 -5.97 8.12 -2.69
CA LYS A 30 -7.35 7.92 -2.23
C LYS A 30 -7.90 6.55 -2.65
N MET A 31 -7.58 6.07 -3.85
CA MET A 31 -7.96 4.72 -4.30
C MET A 31 -7.36 3.63 -3.42
N PHE A 32 -6.06 3.69 -3.15
CA PHE A 32 -5.40 2.75 -2.24
C PHE A 32 -5.97 2.83 -0.83
N GLY A 33 -6.24 4.03 -0.31
CA GLY A 33 -6.88 4.20 0.99
C GLY A 33 -8.25 3.50 1.07
N ARG A 34 -9.10 3.69 0.06
CA ARG A 34 -10.41 3.01 -0.02
C ARG A 34 -10.26 1.49 -0.09
N TRP A 35 -9.38 0.99 -0.95
CA TRP A 35 -9.12 -0.44 -1.10
C TRP A 35 -8.61 -1.06 0.20
N ASN A 36 -7.69 -0.39 0.89
CA ASN A 36 -7.12 -0.84 2.16
C ASN A 36 -8.20 -0.93 3.25
N CYS A 37 -9.06 0.09 3.37
CA CYS A 37 -10.18 0.09 4.30
C CYS A 37 -11.18 -1.05 4.03
N SER A 38 -11.52 -1.30 2.77
CA SER A 38 -12.39 -2.41 2.38
C SER A 38 -11.79 -3.75 2.80
N ASN A 39 -10.52 -4.00 2.48
CA ASN A 39 -9.84 -5.24 2.82
C ASN A 39 -9.66 -5.42 4.33
N HIS A 40 -9.38 -4.34 5.07
CA HIS A 40 -9.33 -4.39 6.53
C HIS A 40 -10.67 -4.86 7.10
N LYS A 41 -11.79 -4.29 6.60
CA LYS A 41 -13.14 -4.68 7.01
C LYS A 41 -13.40 -6.16 6.68
N GLU A 42 -13.08 -6.60 5.48
CA GLU A 42 -13.22 -8.00 5.07
C GLU A 42 -12.38 -8.94 5.94
N ALA A 43 -11.09 -8.65 6.15
CA ALA A 43 -10.22 -9.44 7.00
C ALA A 43 -10.72 -9.51 8.45
N THR A 44 -11.27 -8.41 8.97
CA THR A 44 -11.89 -8.34 10.31
C THR A 44 -13.20 -9.15 10.38
N GLN A 45 -13.86 -9.40 9.25
CA GLN A 45 -15.13 -10.12 9.17
C GLN A 45 -14.98 -11.58 8.71
N THR A 46 -13.81 -11.94 8.17
CA THR A 46 -13.53 -13.29 7.63
C THR A 46 -13.40 -14.35 8.74
N TYR A 47 -13.50 -13.98 10.02
CA TYR A 47 -13.66 -14.93 11.12
C TYR A 47 -14.98 -15.69 10.99
N THR A 48 -14.97 -16.74 10.20
CA THR A 48 -16.06 -17.71 10.17
C THR A 48 -15.89 -18.58 11.41
N THR A 49 -16.74 -18.38 12.41
CA THR A 49 -16.81 -19.33 13.52
C THR A 49 -17.39 -20.61 12.96
N LEU A 50 -16.59 -21.66 12.89
CA LEU A 50 -17.06 -22.98 12.53
C LEU A 50 -18.11 -23.44 13.55
N GLY A 51 -19.07 -24.27 13.12
CA GLY A 51 -19.98 -24.91 14.06
C GLY A 51 -19.20 -25.61 15.17
N LYS A 52 -19.68 -25.53 16.42
CA LYS A 52 -18.98 -25.96 17.65
C LYS A 52 -18.11 -27.21 17.50
N LYS A 53 -18.68 -28.28 16.92
CA LYS A 53 -18.01 -29.57 16.68
C LYS A 53 -16.72 -29.45 15.85
N TYR A 54 -16.75 -28.66 14.79
CA TYR A 54 -15.60 -28.49 13.89
C TYR A 54 -14.55 -27.55 14.49
N GLN A 55 -14.98 -26.55 15.25
CA GLN A 55 -14.06 -25.70 16.00
C GLN A 55 -13.28 -26.49 17.05
N GLU A 56 -13.97 -27.34 17.82
CA GLU A 56 -13.34 -28.24 18.81
C GLU A 56 -12.34 -29.21 18.15
N MET A 57 -12.69 -29.76 16.98
CA MET A 57 -11.80 -30.63 16.21
C MET A 57 -10.54 -29.89 15.72
N LEU A 58 -10.70 -28.65 15.25
CA LEU A 58 -9.58 -27.82 14.81
C LEU A 58 -8.62 -27.54 15.97
N THR A 59 -9.14 -27.11 17.12
CA THR A 59 -8.35 -26.84 18.33
C THR A 59 -7.61 -28.09 18.82
N LEU A 60 -8.26 -29.26 18.80
CA LEU A 60 -7.63 -30.52 19.18
C LEU A 60 -6.49 -30.89 18.22
N ASN A 61 -6.70 -30.76 16.91
CA ASN A 61 -5.68 -31.04 15.91
C ASN A 61 -4.48 -30.08 16.02
N GLU A 62 -4.73 -28.81 16.31
CA GLU A 62 -3.68 -27.81 16.54
C GLU A 62 -2.83 -28.17 17.78
N ALA A 63 -3.47 -28.52 18.90
CA ALA A 63 -2.78 -28.97 20.10
C ALA A 63 -1.97 -30.27 19.87
N MET A 64 -2.53 -31.22 19.12
CA MET A 64 -1.82 -32.46 18.76
C MET A 64 -0.63 -32.21 17.84
N SER A 65 -0.77 -31.29 16.87
CA SER A 65 0.31 -30.87 15.98
C SER A 65 1.48 -30.30 16.78
N ILE A 66 1.22 -29.32 17.67
CA ILE A 66 2.24 -28.71 18.54
C ILE A 66 2.96 -29.75 19.40
N CYS A 67 2.23 -30.71 19.98
CA CYS A 67 2.80 -31.80 20.77
C CYS A 67 3.68 -32.75 19.93
N MET A 68 3.33 -32.98 18.67
CA MET A 68 4.14 -33.79 17.75
C MET A 68 5.42 -33.06 17.32
N THR A 69 5.35 -31.77 17.03
CA THR A 69 6.53 -30.96 16.66
C THR A 69 7.55 -30.90 17.80
N ASN A 70 7.09 -30.73 19.04
CA ASN A 70 7.93 -30.76 20.25
C ASN A 70 8.67 -32.10 20.47
N LYS A 71 8.17 -33.21 19.92
CA LYS A 71 8.80 -34.53 20.06
C LYS A 71 9.82 -34.87 18.98
N PHE A 72 9.78 -34.23 17.80
CA PHE A 72 10.51 -34.76 16.63
C PHE A 72 11.38 -33.79 15.82
N LEU A 73 11.20 -32.46 15.82
CA LEU A 73 12.18 -31.46 15.34
C LEU A 73 11.52 -30.08 15.20
N MET A 74 12.23 -29.07 15.70
CA MET A 74 12.03 -27.61 15.63
C MET A 74 10.73 -27.03 16.23
N PRO A 75 10.81 -25.94 17.04
CA PRO A 75 9.65 -25.39 17.73
C PRO A 75 8.73 -24.54 16.84
N GLU A 76 8.99 -24.46 15.53
CA GLU A 76 8.22 -23.59 14.66
C GLU A 76 6.77 -24.08 14.55
N GLU A 77 5.83 -23.16 14.81
CA GLU A 77 4.42 -23.39 14.62
C GLU A 77 4.15 -23.87 13.19
N TYR A 78 3.33 -24.92 13.05
CA TYR A 78 2.95 -25.51 11.76
C TYR A 78 2.44 -24.47 10.73
N CYS A 79 1.84 -23.40 11.23
CA CYS A 79 1.42 -22.25 10.43
C CYS A 79 2.31 -21.06 10.73
N SER A 80 2.96 -20.50 9.71
CA SER A 80 3.69 -19.24 9.84
C SER A 80 2.78 -18.15 10.38
N ASN A 81 3.29 -17.37 11.34
CA ASN A 81 2.59 -16.22 11.91
C ASN A 81 2.01 -15.28 10.83
N TYR A 82 2.62 -15.22 9.64
CA TYR A 82 2.14 -14.45 8.50
C TYR A 82 0.69 -14.77 8.09
N TYR A 83 0.28 -16.04 8.18
CA TYR A 83 -1.05 -16.48 7.77
C TYR A 83 -2.08 -16.43 8.91
N LYS A 84 -1.68 -16.02 10.12
CA LYS A 84 -2.62 -15.86 11.23
C LYS A 84 -3.55 -14.67 10.96
N PRO A 85 -4.84 -14.76 11.33
CA PRO A 85 -5.81 -13.69 11.07
C PRO A 85 -5.38 -12.32 11.59
N ASN A 86 -4.80 -12.27 12.79
CA ASN A 86 -4.29 -11.01 13.36
C ASN A 86 -3.23 -10.36 12.47
N SER A 87 -2.35 -11.15 11.85
CA SER A 87 -1.30 -10.65 10.94
C SER A 87 -1.90 -10.11 9.64
N VAL A 88 -2.93 -10.78 9.10
CA VAL A 88 -3.66 -10.32 7.92
C VAL A 88 -4.36 -8.99 8.20
N VAL A 89 -5.05 -8.86 9.33
CA VAL A 89 -5.69 -7.59 9.74
C VAL A 89 -4.65 -6.49 9.94
N MET A 90 -3.53 -6.79 10.61
CA MET A 90 -2.46 -5.82 10.85
C MET A 90 -1.80 -5.31 9.57
N THR A 91 -1.79 -6.11 8.51
CA THR A 91 -1.25 -5.70 7.20
C THR A 91 -2.03 -4.50 6.63
N TYR A 92 -3.34 -4.43 6.89
CA TYR A 92 -4.20 -3.34 6.41
C TYR A 92 -4.36 -2.20 7.44
N ASN A 93 -3.79 -2.31 8.65
CA ASN A 93 -3.83 -1.27 9.68
C ASN A 93 -2.84 -0.13 9.44
N LEU A 94 -1.89 -0.29 8.52
CA LEU A 94 -0.94 0.76 8.20
C LEU A 94 -1.67 1.92 7.49
N PRO A 95 -1.54 3.16 7.99
CA PRO A 95 -2.16 4.30 7.34
C PRO A 95 -1.50 4.56 5.98
N VAL A 96 -2.32 4.85 4.97
CA VAL A 96 -1.82 5.40 3.71
C VAL A 96 -1.45 6.86 3.98
N TYR A 97 -0.15 7.12 4.17
CA TYR A 97 0.36 8.45 4.48
C TYR A 97 -0.07 9.47 3.43
N PRO A 98 -0.44 10.71 3.83
CA PRO A 98 -0.70 11.79 2.89
C PRO A 98 0.57 12.08 2.09
N LEU A 99 0.40 12.51 0.84
CA LEU A 99 1.53 13.08 0.09
C LEU A 99 2.04 14.33 0.82
N PRO A 100 3.36 14.54 0.90
CA PRO A 100 3.90 15.77 1.45
C PRO A 100 3.47 16.96 0.60
N ASP A 101 3.38 18.14 1.22
CA ASP A 101 3.07 19.37 0.51
C ASP A 101 4.09 19.57 -0.62
N LYS A 102 3.64 20.10 -1.75
CA LYS A 102 4.51 20.31 -2.92
C LYS A 102 5.74 21.17 -2.57
N ASN A 103 5.62 22.08 -1.60
CA ASN A 103 6.73 22.92 -1.14
C ASN A 103 7.82 22.11 -0.41
N ASP A 104 7.51 20.93 0.09
CA ASP A 104 8.46 20.04 0.78
C ASP A 104 9.19 19.08 -0.19
N TRP A 105 8.93 19.18 -1.49
CA TRP A 105 9.49 18.26 -2.48
C TRP A 105 10.94 18.60 -2.81
N ASN A 106 11.83 17.61 -2.65
CA ASN A 106 13.22 17.72 -3.08
C ASN A 106 13.32 17.45 -4.59
N ILE A 107 13.13 18.48 -5.41
CA ILE A 107 13.26 18.39 -6.87
C ILE A 107 14.74 18.57 -7.26
N PRO A 108 15.40 17.57 -7.87
CA PRO A 108 16.78 17.72 -8.35
C PRO A 108 16.90 18.83 -9.40
N ALA A 109 18.00 19.58 -9.38
CA ALA A 109 18.23 20.69 -10.31
C ALA A 109 18.06 20.31 -11.79
N HIS A 110 18.57 19.14 -12.20
CA HIS A 110 18.45 18.67 -13.59
C HIS A 110 17.01 18.41 -14.04
N VAL A 111 16.08 18.12 -13.10
CA VAL A 111 14.64 17.95 -13.38
C VAL A 111 13.96 19.31 -13.39
N ALA A 112 14.29 20.17 -12.43
CA ALA A 112 13.75 21.53 -12.35
C ALA A 112 14.13 22.39 -13.56
N GLU A 113 15.29 22.12 -14.17
CA GLU A 113 15.82 22.80 -15.35
C GLU A 113 15.45 22.10 -16.67
N GLU A 114 14.74 20.97 -16.63
CA GLU A 114 14.41 20.21 -17.84
C GLU A 114 13.38 20.95 -18.71
N VAL A 115 13.84 21.46 -19.86
CA VAL A 115 12.96 22.10 -20.85
C VAL A 115 12.42 21.04 -21.79
N VAL A 116 11.20 20.56 -21.53
CA VAL A 116 10.50 19.62 -22.42
C VAL A 116 10.09 20.35 -23.71
N LEU A 117 10.80 20.08 -24.79
CA LEU A 117 10.51 20.60 -26.13
C LEU A 117 9.34 19.84 -26.77
N PRO A 118 8.52 20.50 -27.63
CA PRO A 118 7.49 19.82 -28.39
C PRO A 118 8.10 18.79 -29.37
N PRO A 119 7.35 17.72 -29.72
CA PRO A 119 7.80 16.79 -30.76
C PRO A 119 7.97 17.51 -32.10
N THR A 120 9.06 17.18 -32.81
CA THR A 120 9.32 17.62 -34.20
C THR A 120 8.45 16.92 -35.22
#